data_AF-A0A925Z413-F1
#
_entry.id   AF-A0A925Z413-F1
#
_cell.length_a   1.000
_cell.length_b   1.000
_cell.length_c   1.000
_cell.angle_alpha   90.00
_cell.angle_beta   90.00
_cell.angle_gamma   90.00
#
_symmetry.space_group_name_H-M   'P 1'
#
loop_
_entity.id
_entity.type
_entity.pdbx_description
1 polymer ?
#
loop_
_entity_poly.entity_id
_entity_poly.type
_entity_poly.pdbx_seq_one_letter_code
_entity_poly.pdbx_strand_id
1 'polypeptide(L)'
;GYDQDPHGVFVRRWLPELAGVPDAFIHEPWKWEGAAGLLGGAYPERVVDHIVAAKLAQSKVYGARRSGGFHAQADGIQEKHGSRKSGIRAINQRRTGERRAPSPQMSLPLPIITKD
;
A
#
# COMPACT_ATOMS: atom_id res chain seq x y z
N GLY A 1 7.06 -6.77 -13.58
CA GLY A 1 7.33 -7.96 -14.39
C GLY A 1 6.70 -7.80 -15.74
N TYR A 2 5.41 -8.13 -15.85
CA TYR A 2 4.66 -8.17 -17.10
C TYR A 2 4.78 -6.94 -18.01
N ASP A 3 4.71 -5.71 -17.47
CA ASP A 3 4.83 -4.48 -18.26
C ASP A 3 6.23 -4.27 -18.88
N GLN A 4 7.27 -4.70 -18.17
CA GLN A 4 8.66 -4.43 -18.54
C GLN A 4 9.33 -5.60 -19.29
N ASP A 5 8.81 -6.82 -19.10
CA ASP A 5 9.31 -8.03 -19.74
C ASP A 5 8.15 -9.01 -20.01
N PRO A 6 7.26 -8.69 -20.97
CA PRO A 6 6.04 -9.48 -21.22
C PRO A 6 6.32 -10.93 -21.66
N HIS A 7 7.46 -11.16 -22.31
CA HIS A 7 7.89 -12.49 -22.81
C HIS A 7 8.90 -13.18 -21.89
N GLY A 8 9.29 -12.55 -20.79
CA GLY A 8 10.27 -13.12 -19.87
C GLY A 8 11.68 -13.24 -20.45
N VAL A 9 12.04 -12.48 -21.48
CA VAL A 9 13.37 -12.58 -22.13
C VAL A 9 14.48 -12.26 -21.13
N PHE A 10 14.26 -11.26 -20.27
CA PHE A 10 15.21 -10.93 -19.22
C PHE A 10 15.25 -12.04 -18.17
N VAL A 11 14.09 -12.52 -17.73
CA VAL A 11 13.99 -13.60 -16.74
C VAL A 11 14.73 -14.85 -17.22
N ARG A 12 14.45 -15.33 -18.44
CA ARG A 12 15.06 -16.54 -19.02
C ARG A 12 16.57 -16.41 -19.25
N ARG A 13 17.06 -15.20 -19.52
CA ARG A 13 18.50 -14.95 -19.67
C ARG A 13 19.26 -15.18 -18.36
N TRP A 14 18.68 -14.76 -17.25
CA TRP A 14 19.33 -14.78 -15.94
C TRP A 14 18.93 -15.99 -15.08
N LEU A 15 17.78 -16.59 -15.36
CA LEU A 15 17.24 -17.79 -14.72
C LEU A 15 16.95 -18.83 -15.82
N PRO A 16 17.98 -19.46 -16.40
CA PRO A 16 17.83 -20.40 -17.50
C PRO A 16 17.00 -21.64 -17.13
N GLU A 17 16.91 -22.00 -15.85
CA GLU A 17 16.01 -23.04 -15.35
C GLU A 17 14.53 -22.73 -15.62
N LEU A 18 14.17 -21.45 -15.80
CA LEU A 18 12.81 -21.02 -16.15
C LEU A 18 12.56 -20.97 -17.66
N ALA A 19 13.53 -21.36 -18.50
CA ALA A 19 13.42 -21.27 -19.96
C ALA A 19 12.23 -22.05 -20.55
N GLY A 20 11.77 -23.11 -19.88
CA GLY A 20 10.60 -23.90 -20.29
C GLY A 20 9.25 -23.38 -19.79
N VAL A 21 9.22 -22.39 -18.89
CA VAL A 21 7.96 -21.87 -18.32
C VAL A 21 7.23 -21.04 -19.39
N PRO A 22 5.91 -21.18 -19.61
CA PRO A 22 5.18 -20.35 -20.56
C PRO A 22 5.18 -18.87 -20.18
N ASP A 23 5.14 -17.97 -21.15
CA ASP A 23 5.19 -16.50 -20.95
C ASP A 23 4.14 -16.01 -19.94
N ALA A 24 2.93 -16.58 -19.97
CA ALA A 24 1.86 -16.23 -19.03
C ALA A 24 2.24 -16.43 -17.55
N PHE A 25 3.14 -17.38 -17.27
CA PHE A 25 3.53 -17.77 -15.93
C PHE A 25 4.97 -17.42 -15.58
N ILE A 26 5.76 -16.82 -16.47
CA ILE A 26 7.19 -16.60 -16.23
C ILE A 26 7.48 -15.72 -15.01
N HIS A 27 6.59 -14.78 -14.68
CA HIS A 27 6.70 -13.92 -13.48
C HIS A 27 6.10 -14.57 -12.23
N GLU A 28 5.33 -15.65 -12.37
CA GLU A 28 4.65 -16.37 -11.31
C GLU A 28 4.67 -17.90 -11.57
N PRO A 29 5.86 -18.52 -11.67
CA PRO A 29 5.99 -19.91 -12.15
C PRO A 29 5.23 -20.92 -11.30
N TRP A 30 5.02 -20.62 -10.01
CA TRP A 30 4.22 -21.44 -9.09
C TRP A 30 2.74 -21.53 -9.43
N LYS A 31 2.19 -20.67 -10.29
CA LYS A 31 0.81 -20.78 -10.77
C LYS A 31 0.67 -21.71 -11.97
N TRP A 32 1.78 -22.15 -12.55
CA TRP A 32 1.77 -23.03 -13.70
C TRP A 32 1.61 -24.49 -13.26
N GLU A 33 0.63 -25.20 -13.83
CA GLU A 33 0.40 -26.63 -13.53
C GLU A 33 1.63 -27.51 -13.83
N GLY A 34 2.44 -27.13 -14.83
CA GLY A 34 3.69 -27.83 -15.18
C GLY A 34 4.87 -27.59 -14.23
N ALA A 35 4.70 -26.77 -13.19
CA ALA A 35 5.80 -26.36 -12.32
C ALA A 35 6.21 -27.42 -11.28
N ALA A 36 5.46 -28.51 -11.13
CA ALA A 36 5.72 -29.54 -10.11
C ALA A 36 7.12 -30.17 -10.19
N GLY A 37 7.69 -30.31 -11.40
CA GLY A 37 9.05 -30.83 -11.60
C GLY A 37 10.15 -29.76 -11.49
N LEU A 38 9.77 -28.49 -11.40
CA LEU A 38 10.67 -27.33 -11.36
C LEU A 38 10.82 -26.79 -9.93
N LEU A 39 9.69 -26.64 -9.22
CA LEU A 39 9.63 -26.06 -7.88
C LEU A 39 10.19 -27.01 -6.82
N GLY A 40 10.90 -26.45 -5.84
CA GLY A 40 11.54 -27.22 -4.78
C GLY A 40 12.82 -27.94 -5.22
N GLY A 41 13.16 -27.85 -6.51
CA GLY A 41 14.40 -28.39 -7.09
C GLY A 41 15.21 -27.29 -7.77
N ALA A 42 15.14 -27.25 -9.10
CA ALA A 42 15.89 -26.28 -9.91
C ALA A 42 15.47 -24.83 -9.66
N TYR A 43 14.21 -24.60 -9.27
CA TYR A 43 13.73 -23.30 -8.82
C TYR A 43 13.07 -23.42 -7.44
N PRO A 44 13.31 -22.50 -6.50
CA PRO A 44 12.75 -22.61 -5.16
C PRO A 44 11.22 -22.40 -5.14
N GLU A 45 10.56 -22.99 -4.15
CA GLU A 45 9.19 -22.61 -3.82
C GLU A 45 9.11 -21.16 -3.36
N ARG A 46 7.90 -20.59 -3.41
CA ARG A 46 7.66 -19.24 -2.90
C ARG A 46 7.95 -19.19 -1.41
N VAL A 47 8.91 -18.37 -1.02
CA VAL A 47 9.27 -18.19 0.39
C VAL A 47 8.12 -17.61 1.21
N VAL A 48 7.34 -16.68 0.63
CA VAL A 48 6.21 -16.03 1.30
C VAL A 48 5.05 -15.74 0.36
N ASP A 49 3.83 -15.73 0.93
CA ASP A 49 2.70 -15.06 0.31
C ASP A 49 2.86 -13.54 0.42
N HIS A 50 2.95 -12.84 -0.72
CA HIS A 50 3.24 -11.41 -0.73
C HIS A 50 2.04 -10.56 -0.28
N ILE A 51 0.80 -11.03 -0.47
CA ILE A 51 -0.40 -10.34 -0.02
C ILE A 51 -0.47 -10.38 1.51
N VAL A 52 -0.25 -11.56 2.09
CA VAL A 52 -0.20 -11.74 3.55
C VAL A 52 0.97 -10.97 4.14
N ALA A 53 2.16 -11.08 3.55
CA ALA A 53 3.36 -10.37 4.00
C ALA A 53 3.17 -8.84 3.95
N ALA A 54 2.58 -8.31 2.87
CA ALA A 54 2.28 -6.88 2.76
C ALA A 54 1.31 -6.41 3.83
N LYS A 55 0.22 -7.17 4.08
CA LYS A 55 -0.74 -6.83 5.15
C LYS A 55 -0.10 -6.85 6.54
N LEU A 56 0.75 -7.84 6.81
CA LEU A 56 1.50 -7.92 8.07
C LEU A 56 2.46 -6.73 8.22
N ALA A 57 3.21 -6.40 7.17
CA ALA A 57 4.14 -5.27 7.15
C ALA A 57 3.41 -3.94 7.37
N GLN A 58 2.30 -3.71 6.67
CA GLN A 58 1.45 -2.54 6.87
C GLN A 58 0.97 -2.45 8.32
N SER A 59 0.47 -3.55 8.88
CA SER A 59 -0.03 -3.59 10.25
C SER A 59 1.07 -3.22 11.26
N LYS A 60 2.29 -3.73 11.07
CA LYS A 60 3.45 -3.37 11.90
C LYS A 60 3.81 -1.89 11.78
N VAL A 61 3.89 -1.34 10.56
CA VAL A 61 4.21 0.08 10.33
C VAL A 61 3.14 1.00 10.90
N TYR A 62 1.86 0.72 10.65
CA TYR A 62 0.76 1.53 11.19
C TYR A 62 0.61 1.38 12.72
N GLY A 63 0.92 0.21 13.26
CA GLY A 63 0.98 -0.03 14.70
C GLY A 63 2.08 0.84 15.35
N ALA A 64 3.28 0.84 14.78
CA ALA A 64 4.38 1.70 15.24
C ALA A 64 4.04 3.19 15.15
N ARG A 65 3.33 3.63 14.10
CA ARG A 65 2.87 5.03 14.00
C ARG A 65 1.83 5.41 15.06
N ARG A 66 1.04 4.44 15.53
CA ARG A 66 0.01 4.64 16.56
C ARG A 66 0.54 4.50 17.99
N SER A 67 1.80 4.08 18.17
CA SER A 67 2.37 3.95 19.51
C SER A 67 2.53 5.33 20.16
N GLY A 68 2.37 5.38 21.47
CA GLY A 68 2.61 6.61 22.23
C GLY A 68 4.02 7.15 21.98
N GLY A 69 4.15 8.47 21.90
CA GLY A 69 5.44 9.15 21.70
C GLY A 69 5.99 9.15 20.28
N PHE A 70 5.39 8.42 19.33
CA PHE A 70 5.87 8.38 17.93
C PHE A 70 5.93 9.78 17.30
N HIS A 71 4.88 10.59 17.48
CA HIS A 71 4.83 11.95 16.95
C HIS A 71 5.91 12.85 17.54
N ALA A 72 6.10 12.83 18.86
CA ALA A 72 7.14 13.63 19.51
C ALA A 72 8.54 13.26 19.02
N GLN A 73 8.80 11.96 18.82
CA GLN A 73 10.06 11.50 18.25
C GLN A 73 10.23 11.95 16.78
N ALA A 74 9.18 11.83 15.97
CA ALA A 74 9.20 12.27 14.58
C ALA A 74 9.42 13.79 14.45
N ASP A 75 8.78 14.59 15.31
CA ASP A 75 8.95 16.04 15.36
C ASP A 75 10.39 16.40 15.72
N GLY A 76 11.00 15.72 16.70
CA GLY A 76 12.41 15.92 17.05
C GLY A 76 13.39 15.54 15.93
N ILE A 77 13.07 14.51 15.13
CA ILE A 77 13.86 14.17 13.92
C ILE A 77 13.71 15.26 12.87
N GLN A 78 12.48 15.72 12.62
CA GLN A 78 12.20 16.77 11.64
C GLN A 78 12.84 18.11 12.02
N GLU A 79 12.88 18.46 13.30
CA GLU A 79 13.54 19.69 13.77
C GLU A 79 15.06 19.66 13.54
N LYS A 80 15.68 18.50 13.79
CA LYS A 80 17.13 18.31 13.64
C LYS A 80 17.56 18.19 12.17
N HIS A 81 16.81 17.42 11.38
CA HIS A 81 17.24 16.97 10.04
C HIS A 81 16.34 17.44 8.91
N GLY A 82 15.16 17.99 9.21
CA GLY A 82 14.23 18.50 8.22
C GLY A 82 14.75 19.76 7.53
N SER A 83 14.52 19.85 6.23
CA SER A 83 14.83 21.07 5.47
C SER A 83 14.03 22.24 6.03
N ARG A 84 14.74 23.25 6.57
CA ARG A 84 14.15 24.49 7.10
C ARG A 84 13.53 25.38 6.01
N LYS A 85 13.80 25.07 4.73
CA LYS A 85 13.26 25.78 3.55
C LYS A 85 11.90 25.23 3.10
N SER A 86 11.35 24.20 3.75
CA SER A 86 10.02 23.71 3.38
C SER A 86 8.97 24.76 3.77
N GLY A 87 8.60 25.65 2.84
CA GLY A 87 7.41 26.52 2.93
C GLY A 87 6.08 25.75 2.94
N ILE A 88 6.13 24.45 3.21
CA ILE A 88 4.97 23.59 3.41
C ILE A 88 4.39 23.99 4.76
N ARG A 89 3.38 24.87 4.75
CA ARG A 89 2.58 25.17 5.95
C ARG A 89 2.12 23.85 6.56
N ALA A 90 2.30 23.70 7.88
CA ALA A 90 1.76 22.56 8.61
C ALA A 90 0.23 22.52 8.43
N ILE A 91 -0.25 21.60 7.60
CA ILE A 91 -1.67 21.46 7.22
C ILE A 91 -2.55 21.12 8.45
N ASN A 92 -1.95 20.69 9.56
CA ASN A 92 -2.64 20.24 10.77
C ASN A 92 -2.52 21.20 11.97
N GLN A 93 -2.41 22.51 11.76
CA GLN A 93 -3.00 23.41 12.76
C GLN A 93 -4.52 23.35 12.58
N ARG A 94 -5.14 22.25 13.01
CA ARG A 94 -6.54 22.28 13.43
C ARG A 94 -6.59 23.38 14.47
N ARG A 95 -7.06 24.56 14.07
CA ARG A 95 -7.56 25.55 15.00
C ARG A 95 -8.46 24.76 15.93
N THR A 96 -8.07 24.65 17.20
CA THR A 96 -9.00 24.49 18.30
C THR A 96 -9.87 25.75 18.33
N GLY A 97 -10.62 25.97 17.25
CA GLY A 97 -11.69 26.93 17.20
C GLY A 97 -12.78 26.32 18.05
N GLU A 98 -13.12 27.04 19.12
CA GLU A 98 -14.38 26.93 19.84
C GLU A 98 -15.46 26.25 19.01
N ARG A 99 -16.09 25.23 19.58
CA ARG A 99 -17.35 24.70 19.06
C ARG A 99 -18.33 25.86 18.98
N ARG A 100 -18.49 26.48 17.80
CA ARG A 100 -19.60 27.40 17.55
C ARG A 100 -20.88 26.60 17.74
N ALA A 101 -21.74 27.08 18.64
CA ALA A 101 -23.05 26.49 18.88
C ALA A 101 -23.82 26.36 17.54
N PRO A 102 -24.62 25.30 17.35
CA PRO A 102 -25.38 25.13 16.13
C PRO A 102 -26.36 26.30 15.98
N SER A 103 -26.25 27.03 14.87
CA SER A 103 -27.19 28.08 14.50
C SER A 103 -28.56 27.48 14.15
N PRO A 104 -29.67 27.97 14.71
CA PRO A 104 -31.02 27.49 14.38
C PRO A 104 -31.48 28.14 13.07
N GLN A 105 -30.92 27.71 11.95
CA GLN A 105 -31.42 28.09 10.64
C GLN A 105 -31.40 26.86 9.74
N MET A 106 -32.50 26.65 9.03
CA MET A 106 -32.82 25.60 8.05
C MET A 106 -33.72 24.46 8.55
N SER A 107 -34.85 24.77 9.18
CA SER A 107 -36.07 23.98 8.94
C SER A 107 -36.69 24.46 7.61
N LEU A 108 -36.33 23.82 6.50
CA LEU A 108 -37.06 24.00 5.24
C LEU A 108 -38.23 22.99 5.22
N PRO A 109 -39.48 23.42 5.05
CA PRO A 109 -40.59 22.50 4.85
C PRO A 109 -40.48 21.90 3.45
N LEU A 110 -40.29 20.59 3.35
CA LEU A 110 -40.43 19.87 2.08
C LEU A 110 -41.91 19.66 1.78
N PRO A 111 -42.40 19.95 0.56
CA PRO A 111 -43.77 19.64 0.20
C PRO A 111 -43.93 18.12 0.10
N ILE A 112 -44.98 17.60 0.73
CA ILE A 112 -45.40 16.21 0.59
C ILE A 112 -45.91 16.03 -0.84
N ILE A 113 -45.18 15.29 -1.67
CA ILE A 113 -45.69 14.84 -2.96
C ILE A 113 -46.64 13.68 -2.68
N THR A 114 -47.95 13.95 -2.71
CA THR A 114 -48.97 12.90 -2.84
C THR A 114 -48.90 12.33 -4.25
N LYS A 115 -48.74 11.01 -4.32
CA LYS A 115 -48.72 10.23 -5.56
C LYS A 115 -50.12 9.66 -5.74
N ASP A 116 -50.81 10.10 -6.79
CA ASP A 116 -51.98 9.41 -7.35
C ASP A 116 -51.56 8.10 -8.03
#